data_AF-A0A7Y5ESF6-F1
#
_entry.id   AF-A0A7Y5ESF6-F1
#
_cell.length_a   1.000
_cell.length_b   1.000
_cell.length_c   1.000
_cell.angle_alpha   90.00
_cell.angle_beta   90.00
_cell.angle_gamma   90.00
#
_symmetry.space_group_name_H-M   'P 1'
#
loop_
_entity.id
_entity.type
_entity.pdbx_description
1 polymer ?
#
loop_
_entity_poly.entity_id
_entity_poly.type
_entity_poly.pdbx_seq_one_letter_code
_entity_poly.pdbx_strand_id
1 'polypeptide(L)'
;MAVLIIVIGIIAVIIFQKIKNKSTLENFDFRLNTVDRTWLNYGEQVIEVGEELSLQPEYLLALIALECEGYRNVKSRFEPYIFKKLLKVREAKIENFEGIIPQDLYNSSDEALKNLASSWGPFQLMGYQCFHLDIKIKQLRGKKSIYYGAFWIKKMYGTYLEQKKFKDAFHLHNTGQKYPKYGPPKTHNKRYVPKGLKYMKQFEKLIAESKTDSSKKE
;
A
#
# COMPACT_ATOMS: atom_id res chain seq x y z
N MET A 1 37.31 32.09 -3.93
CA MET A 1 36.24 32.54 -4.85
C MET A 1 36.02 31.54 -5.99
N ALA A 2 37.01 31.28 -6.86
CA ALA A 2 36.85 30.37 -8.02
C ALA A 2 36.43 28.92 -7.66
N VAL A 3 37.06 28.31 -6.64
CA VAL A 3 36.73 26.94 -6.20
C VAL A 3 35.28 26.82 -5.69
N LEU A 4 34.79 27.84 -4.98
CA LEU A 4 33.42 27.87 -4.46
C LEU A 4 32.38 27.92 -5.59
N ILE A 5 32.66 28.70 -6.65
CA ILE A 5 31.79 28.80 -7.83
C ILE A 5 31.71 27.46 -8.57
N ILE A 6 32.84 26.76 -8.71
CA ILE A 6 32.89 25.43 -9.35
C ILE A 6 32.07 24.41 -8.54
N VAL A 7 32.23 24.39 -7.21
CA VAL A 7 31.48 23.47 -6.33
C VAL A 7 29.97 23.73 -6.41
N ILE A 8 29.54 24.99 -6.40
CA ILE A 8 28.13 25.36 -6.54
C ILE A 8 27.59 24.93 -7.91
N GLY A 9 28.37 25.12 -8.99
CA GLY A 9 28.01 24.68 -10.34
C GLY A 9 27.80 23.16 -10.43
N ILE A 10 28.71 22.37 -9.84
CA ILE A 10 28.59 20.91 -9.79
C ILE A 10 27.33 20.48 -9.02
N ILE A 11 27.07 21.08 -7.86
CA ILE A 11 25.87 20.79 -7.06
C ILE A 11 24.60 21.11 -7.85
N ALA A 12 24.56 22.25 -8.54
CA ALA A 12 23.41 22.64 -9.37
C ALA A 12 23.17 21.65 -10.51
N VAL A 13 24.22 21.17 -11.19
CA VAL A 13 24.11 20.15 -12.24
C VAL A 13 23.58 18.82 -11.68
N ILE A 14 24.08 18.37 -10.53
CA ILE A 14 23.61 17.14 -9.89
C ILE A 14 22.12 17.25 -9.50
N ILE A 15 21.72 18.39 -8.93
CA ILE A 15 20.32 18.66 -8.57
C ILE A 15 19.45 18.67 -9.82
N PHE A 16 19.87 19.38 -10.88
CA PHE A 16 19.14 19.46 -12.14
C PHE A 16 18.97 18.09 -12.81
N GLN A 17 20.02 17.27 -12.83
CA GLN A 17 19.94 15.89 -13.33
C GLN A 17 18.98 15.03 -12.51
N LYS A 18 19.00 15.15 -11.17
CA LYS A 18 18.05 14.44 -10.30
C LYS A 18 16.61 14.86 -10.58
N ILE A 19 16.34 16.16 -10.74
CA ILE A 19 15.00 16.68 -11.06
C ILE A 19 14.55 16.18 -12.44
N LYS A 20 15.41 16.29 -13.46
CA LYS A 20 15.10 15.82 -14.82
C LYS A 20 14.83 14.32 -14.84
N ASN A 21 15.67 13.50 -14.22
CA ASN A 21 15.46 12.05 -14.14
C ASN A 21 14.17 11.70 -13.41
N LYS A 22 13.86 12.37 -12.29
CA LYS A 22 12.60 12.18 -11.57
C LYS A 22 11.40 12.52 -12.45
N SER A 23 11.43 13.65 -13.16
CA SER A 23 10.36 14.05 -14.08
C SER A 23 10.21 13.07 -15.25
N THR A 24 11.32 12.56 -15.81
CA THR A 24 11.29 11.55 -16.87
C THR A 24 10.68 10.24 -16.38
N LEU A 25 11.03 9.78 -15.17
CA LEU A 25 10.44 8.60 -14.55
C LEU A 25 8.93 8.77 -14.29
N GLU A 26 8.51 9.92 -13.74
CA GLU A 26 7.09 10.21 -13.51
C GLU A 26 6.29 10.26 -14.83
N ASN A 27 6.86 10.87 -15.88
CA ASN A 27 6.27 10.91 -17.20
C ASN A 27 6.18 9.54 -17.88
N PHE A 28 7.18 8.68 -17.66
CA PHE A 28 7.17 7.30 -18.15
C PHE A 28 6.08 6.48 -17.46
N ASP A 29 6.01 6.54 -16.12
CA ASP A 29 4.97 5.89 -15.33
C ASP A 29 3.57 6.27 -15.83
N PHE A 30 3.33 7.56 -16.11
CA PHE A 30 2.03 8.05 -16.58
C PHE A 30 1.54 7.39 -17.89
N ARG A 31 2.46 7.00 -18.78
CA ARG A 31 2.11 6.37 -20.08
C ARG A 31 1.79 4.88 -19.96
N LEU A 32 2.26 4.23 -18.90
CA LEU A 32 1.96 2.82 -18.64
C LEU A 32 0.51 2.66 -18.20
N ASN A 33 -0.13 1.57 -18.63
CA ASN A 33 -1.39 1.17 -18.04
C ASN A 33 -1.17 0.68 -16.59
N THR A 34 -2.24 0.60 -15.79
CA THR A 34 -2.16 0.23 -14.37
C THR A 34 -1.43 -1.09 -14.12
N VAL A 35 -1.63 -2.10 -14.96
CA VAL A 35 -1.01 -3.42 -14.79
C VAL A 35 0.49 -3.34 -15.02
N ASP A 36 0.90 -2.78 -16.16
CA ASP A 36 2.31 -2.65 -16.52
C ASP A 36 3.07 -1.81 -15.50
N ARG A 37 2.44 -0.71 -15.04
CA ARG A 37 3.02 0.15 -14.01
C ARG A 37 3.19 -0.56 -12.68
N THR A 38 2.17 -1.29 -12.25
CA THR A 38 2.22 -2.05 -11.00
C THR A 38 3.30 -3.12 -11.07
N TRP A 39 3.38 -3.84 -12.19
CA TRP A 39 4.40 -4.85 -12.43
C TRP A 39 5.81 -4.26 -12.37
N LEU A 40 6.07 -3.19 -13.11
CA LEU A 40 7.37 -2.53 -13.16
C LEU A 40 7.80 -1.96 -11.79
N ASN A 41 6.84 -1.47 -11.01
CA ASN A 41 7.14 -0.77 -9.77
C ASN A 41 7.20 -1.69 -8.55
N TYR A 42 6.52 -2.82 -8.59
CA TYR A 42 6.30 -3.66 -7.40
C TYR A 42 6.49 -5.16 -7.65
N GLY A 43 6.56 -5.63 -8.90
CA GLY A 43 6.55 -7.06 -9.25
C GLY A 43 7.56 -7.89 -8.47
N GLU A 44 8.84 -7.56 -8.59
CA GLU A 44 9.96 -8.26 -7.93
C GLU A 44 9.77 -8.29 -6.40
N GLN A 45 9.64 -7.11 -5.77
CA GLN A 45 9.50 -7.02 -4.31
C GLN A 45 8.25 -7.72 -3.78
N VAL A 46 7.15 -7.72 -4.54
CA VAL A 46 5.90 -8.39 -4.12
C VAL A 46 6.02 -9.91 -4.27
N ILE A 47 6.76 -10.42 -5.25
CA ILE A 47 7.04 -11.86 -5.36
C ILE A 47 7.86 -12.31 -4.14
N GLU A 48 8.96 -11.62 -3.83
CA GLU A 48 9.79 -11.93 -2.66
C GLU A 48 8.98 -11.93 -1.35
N VAL A 49 8.22 -10.85 -1.11
CA VAL A 49 7.40 -10.71 0.10
C VAL A 49 6.26 -11.74 0.13
N GLY A 50 5.67 -12.05 -1.03
CA GLY A 50 4.64 -13.08 -1.16
C GLY A 50 5.17 -14.46 -0.78
N GLU A 51 6.37 -14.81 -1.22
CA GLU A 51 7.04 -16.05 -0.84
C GLU A 51 7.38 -16.08 0.65
N GLU A 52 8.02 -15.03 1.17
CA GLU A 52 8.38 -14.90 2.59
C GLU A 52 7.16 -15.03 3.52
N LEU A 53 6.02 -14.44 3.13
CA LEU A 53 4.80 -14.45 3.93
C LEU A 53 3.83 -15.56 3.54
N SER A 54 4.15 -16.41 2.57
CA SER A 54 3.25 -17.44 2.03
C SER A 54 1.90 -16.88 1.56
N LEU A 55 1.92 -15.74 0.88
CA LEU A 55 0.78 -15.06 0.27
C LEU A 55 0.86 -15.12 -1.26
N GLN A 56 -0.28 -15.09 -1.94
CA GLN A 56 -0.35 -15.07 -3.40
C GLN A 56 0.13 -13.71 -3.96
N PRO A 57 1.26 -13.64 -4.69
CA PRO A 57 1.78 -12.37 -5.20
C PRO A 57 0.82 -11.69 -6.18
N GLU A 58 0.07 -12.45 -6.98
CA GLU A 58 -0.92 -11.94 -7.91
C GLU A 58 -2.08 -11.21 -7.21
N TYR A 59 -2.46 -11.66 -6.01
CA TYR A 59 -3.43 -10.97 -5.16
C TYR A 59 -2.86 -9.64 -4.65
N LEU A 60 -1.62 -9.65 -4.15
CA LEU A 60 -0.96 -8.46 -3.63
C LEU A 60 -0.78 -7.40 -4.72
N LEU A 61 -0.31 -7.78 -5.92
CA LEU A 61 -0.19 -6.88 -7.06
C LEU A 61 -1.56 -6.34 -7.50
N ALA A 62 -2.58 -7.19 -7.57
CA ALA A 62 -3.94 -6.75 -7.90
C ALA A 62 -4.49 -5.74 -6.90
N LEU A 63 -4.17 -5.91 -5.61
CA LEU A 63 -4.57 -4.97 -4.57
C LEU A 63 -3.85 -3.64 -4.70
N ILE A 64 -2.53 -3.64 -4.94
CA ILE A 64 -1.75 -2.42 -5.20
C ILE A 64 -2.32 -1.67 -6.42
N ALA A 65 -2.67 -2.38 -7.48
CA ALA A 65 -3.29 -1.81 -8.68
C ALA A 65 -4.66 -1.16 -8.39
N LEU A 66 -5.41 -1.65 -7.40
CA LEU A 66 -6.67 -1.04 -6.96
C LEU A 66 -6.44 0.18 -6.07
N GLU A 67 -5.50 0.09 -5.13
CA GLU A 67 -5.31 1.06 -4.05
C GLU A 67 -4.51 2.30 -4.48
N CYS A 68 -3.50 2.12 -5.33
CA CYS A 68 -2.64 3.22 -5.78
C CYS A 68 -2.38 3.26 -7.29
N GLU A 69 -3.09 2.45 -8.07
CA GLU A 69 -2.91 2.37 -9.54
C GLU A 69 -1.47 2.05 -9.99
N GLY A 70 -0.66 1.46 -9.11
CA GLY A 70 0.74 1.11 -9.39
C GLY A 70 1.73 2.28 -9.30
N TYR A 71 1.35 3.46 -8.84
CA TYR A 71 2.28 4.60 -8.70
C TYR A 71 3.25 4.43 -7.54
N ARG A 72 4.58 4.59 -7.75
CA ARG A 72 5.57 4.60 -6.65
C ARG A 72 5.34 5.70 -5.64
N ASN A 73 4.98 6.90 -6.12
CA ASN A 73 4.70 8.05 -5.26
C ASN A 73 3.23 8.03 -4.82
N VAL A 74 2.95 7.18 -3.84
CA VAL A 74 1.59 7.00 -3.33
C VAL A 74 1.21 8.17 -2.42
N LYS A 75 0.14 8.89 -2.79
CA LYS A 75 -0.42 9.95 -1.95
C LYS A 75 -1.14 9.34 -0.74
N SER A 76 -0.93 9.92 0.43
CA SER A 76 -1.70 9.58 1.62
C SER A 76 -3.11 10.17 1.53
N ARG A 77 -4.12 9.46 2.05
CA ARG A 77 -5.49 9.96 2.15
C ARG A 77 -5.86 10.13 3.62
N PHE A 78 -6.15 11.36 4.02
CA PHE A 78 -6.65 11.66 5.36
C PHE A 78 -8.13 11.29 5.49
N GLU A 79 -8.51 10.60 6.55
CA GLU A 79 -9.88 10.21 6.86
C GLU A 79 -10.41 11.00 8.07
N PRO A 80 -11.20 12.09 7.86
CA PRO A 80 -11.67 12.95 8.95
C PRO A 80 -12.51 12.21 9.99
N TYR A 81 -13.24 11.17 9.59
CA TYR A 81 -14.02 10.34 10.49
C TYR A 81 -13.13 9.56 11.47
N ILE A 82 -12.05 8.95 10.96
CA ILE A 82 -11.07 8.21 11.77
C ILE A 82 -10.34 9.15 12.72
N PHE A 83 -9.95 10.34 12.25
CA PHE A 83 -9.35 11.36 13.11
C PHE A 83 -10.24 11.73 14.29
N LYS A 84 -11.54 11.97 14.04
CA LYS A 84 -12.52 12.25 15.11
C LYS A 84 -12.66 11.10 16.10
N LYS A 85 -12.54 9.84 15.65
CA LYS A 85 -12.56 8.67 16.53
C LYS A 85 -11.31 8.59 17.40
N LEU A 86 -10.12 8.70 16.79
CA LEU A 86 -8.85 8.69 17.52
C LEU A 86 -8.75 9.86 18.52
N LEU A 87 -9.26 11.04 18.16
CA LEU A 87 -9.35 12.18 19.07
C LEU A 87 -10.19 11.86 20.31
N LYS A 88 -11.35 11.21 20.12
CA LYS A 88 -12.20 10.78 21.26
C LYS A 88 -11.52 9.72 22.12
N VAL A 89 -10.74 8.80 21.54
CA VAL A 89 -9.94 7.83 22.31
C VAL A 89 -8.87 8.55 23.14
N ARG A 90 -8.09 9.44 22.52
CA ARG A 90 -7.05 10.22 23.21
C ARG A 90 -7.61 11.00 24.40
N GLU A 91 -8.79 11.60 24.24
CA GLU A 91 -9.50 12.36 25.28
C GLU A 91 -10.25 11.47 26.29
N ALA A 92 -10.10 10.15 26.22
CA ALA A 92 -10.81 9.17 27.03
C ALA A 92 -12.35 9.30 26.98
N LYS A 93 -12.90 9.88 25.91
CA LYS A 93 -14.35 9.98 25.65
C LYS A 93 -14.96 8.68 25.12
N ILE A 94 -14.12 7.83 24.54
CA ILE A 94 -14.42 6.43 24.24
C ILE A 94 -13.23 5.58 24.68
N GLU A 95 -13.50 4.40 25.21
CA GLU A 95 -12.48 3.53 25.79
C GLU A 95 -11.63 2.79 24.75
N ASN A 96 -12.20 2.60 23.54
CA ASN A 96 -11.57 1.79 22.51
C ASN A 96 -11.99 2.24 21.10
N PHE A 97 -11.05 2.19 20.17
CA PHE A 97 -11.33 2.18 18.74
C PHE A 97 -10.46 1.13 18.05
N GLU A 98 -11.09 0.05 17.58
CA GLU A 98 -10.42 -1.07 16.90
C GLU A 98 -9.24 -1.68 17.68
N GLY A 99 -9.27 -1.66 19.01
CA GLY A 99 -8.17 -2.14 19.85
C GLY A 99 -7.22 -1.06 20.35
N ILE A 100 -7.35 0.18 19.87
CA ILE A 100 -6.56 1.33 20.35
C ILE A 100 -7.23 1.92 21.59
N ILE A 101 -6.44 2.12 22.65
CA ILE A 101 -6.88 2.64 23.95
C ILE A 101 -6.28 4.03 24.23
N PRO A 102 -6.80 4.80 25.21
CA PRO A 102 -6.28 6.14 25.52
C PRO A 102 -4.77 6.19 25.78
N GLN A 103 -4.22 5.16 26.41
CA GLN A 103 -2.80 5.01 26.73
C GLN A 103 -1.90 4.91 25.49
N ASP A 104 -2.44 4.51 24.34
CA ASP A 104 -1.68 4.49 23.08
C ASP A 104 -1.52 5.90 22.50
N LEU A 105 -2.43 6.82 22.86
CA LEU A 105 -2.59 8.13 22.20
C LEU A 105 -2.32 9.32 23.11
N TYR A 106 -2.19 9.14 24.44
CA TYR A 106 -2.18 10.25 25.42
C TYR A 106 -1.17 11.37 25.11
N ASN A 107 0.00 11.04 24.57
CA ASN A 107 1.06 11.99 24.18
C ASN A 107 1.08 12.34 22.67
N SER A 108 0.07 11.91 21.91
CA SER A 108 0.01 12.18 20.47
C SER A 108 -0.51 13.59 20.19
N SER A 109 0.28 14.38 19.46
CA SER A 109 -0.18 15.66 18.91
C SER A 109 -1.31 15.47 17.88
N ASP A 110 -2.05 16.53 17.57
CA ASP A 110 -3.07 16.48 16.52
C ASP A 110 -2.48 16.11 15.16
N GLU A 111 -1.24 16.51 14.88
CA GLU A 111 -0.54 16.09 13.66
C GLU A 111 -0.19 14.60 13.68
N ALA A 112 0.21 14.05 14.82
CA ALA A 112 0.38 12.61 14.98
C ALA A 112 -0.95 11.87 14.76
N LEU A 113 -2.04 12.34 15.33
CA LEU A 113 -3.39 11.78 15.10
C LEU A 113 -3.81 11.88 13.63
N LYS A 114 -3.51 12.98 12.93
CA LYS A 114 -3.78 13.10 11.48
C LYS A 114 -3.01 12.06 10.68
N ASN A 115 -1.74 11.83 11.01
CA ASN A 115 -0.94 10.79 10.37
C ASN A 115 -1.52 9.40 10.62
N LEU A 116 -1.93 9.08 11.86
CA LEU A 116 -2.59 7.82 12.21
C LEU A 116 -3.94 7.65 11.49
N ALA A 117 -4.68 8.75 11.30
CA ALA A 117 -5.94 8.79 10.56
C ALA A 117 -5.77 8.88 9.03
N SER A 118 -4.55 8.71 8.50
CA SER A 118 -4.30 8.71 7.06
C SER A 118 -3.92 7.32 6.56
N SER A 119 -4.29 6.96 5.33
CA SER A 119 -3.80 5.77 4.65
C SER A 119 -2.39 5.98 4.09
N TRP A 120 -1.58 4.92 4.05
CA TRP A 120 -0.19 4.97 3.61
C TRP A 120 0.21 3.78 2.73
N GLY A 121 1.16 4.05 1.85
CA GLY A 121 1.81 3.01 1.06
C GLY A 121 0.92 2.41 -0.03
N PRO A 122 1.46 1.40 -0.75
CA PRO A 122 0.83 0.86 -1.95
C PRO A 122 -0.45 0.06 -1.66
N PHE A 123 -0.64 -0.40 -0.41
CA PHE A 123 -1.88 -1.04 0.05
C PHE A 123 -2.84 -0.08 0.76
N GLN A 124 -2.56 1.23 0.77
CA GLN A 124 -3.39 2.25 1.45
C GLN A 124 -3.77 1.88 2.89
N LEU A 125 -2.83 1.31 3.65
CA LEU A 125 -3.08 0.88 5.02
C LEU A 125 -3.25 2.08 5.96
N MET A 126 -4.30 2.09 6.77
CA MET A 126 -4.52 3.16 7.75
C MET A 126 -3.37 3.24 8.76
N GLY A 127 -2.90 4.46 9.04
CA GLY A 127 -1.71 4.69 9.85
C GLY A 127 -1.78 4.12 11.25
N TYR A 128 -2.96 4.13 11.88
CA TYR A 128 -3.20 3.56 13.20
C TYR A 128 -2.99 2.05 13.27
N GLN A 129 -2.98 1.35 12.13
CA GLN A 129 -2.67 -0.08 12.07
C GLN A 129 -1.23 -0.38 12.50
N CYS A 130 -0.37 0.65 12.61
CA CYS A 130 0.96 0.50 13.18
C CYS A 130 0.96 -0.02 14.62
N PHE A 131 -0.10 0.24 15.41
CA PHE A 131 -0.25 -0.32 16.76
C PHE A 131 -0.42 -1.85 16.72
N HIS A 132 -1.25 -2.39 15.82
CA HIS A 132 -1.46 -3.84 15.67
C HIS A 132 -0.28 -4.60 15.08
N LEU A 133 0.64 -3.87 14.45
CA LEU A 133 1.85 -4.41 13.86
C LEU A 133 3.08 -4.24 14.74
N ASP A 134 2.96 -3.51 15.86
CA ASP A 134 4.08 -3.08 16.71
C ASP A 134 5.21 -2.41 15.91
N ILE A 135 4.83 -1.42 15.08
CA ILE A 135 5.76 -0.65 14.24
C ILE A 135 5.52 0.84 14.34
N LYS A 136 6.47 1.63 13.85
CA LYS A 136 6.28 3.06 13.65
C LYS A 136 5.63 3.33 12.30
N ILE A 137 4.75 4.32 12.22
CA ILE A 137 4.10 4.76 10.97
C ILE A 137 5.07 5.04 9.80
N LYS A 138 6.33 5.42 10.09
CA LYS A 138 7.38 5.58 9.06
C LYS A 138 7.64 4.31 8.24
N GLN A 139 7.40 3.13 8.82
CA GLN A 139 7.57 1.85 8.13
C GLN A 139 6.46 1.59 7.11
N LEU A 140 5.26 2.13 7.32
CA LEU A 140 4.13 2.03 6.37
C LEU A 140 4.30 2.91 5.12
N ARG A 141 5.15 3.94 5.19
CA ARG A 141 5.48 4.85 4.07
C ARG A 141 6.89 4.67 3.50
N GLY A 142 7.67 3.77 4.08
CA GLY A 142 9.09 3.59 3.76
C GLY A 142 9.38 2.39 2.85
N LYS A 143 10.66 2.02 2.78
CA LYS A 143 11.16 0.88 1.98
C LYS A 143 10.50 -0.47 2.33
N LYS A 144 10.03 -0.61 3.58
CA LYS A 144 9.34 -1.81 4.08
C LYS A 144 7.81 -1.75 3.99
N SER A 145 7.25 -0.77 3.27
CA SER A 145 5.80 -0.58 3.16
C SER A 145 5.10 -1.80 2.54
N ILE A 146 5.71 -2.46 1.55
CA ILE A 146 5.16 -3.69 0.97
C ILE A 146 5.13 -4.81 2.01
N TYR A 147 6.26 -5.08 2.67
CA TYR A 147 6.35 -6.12 3.69
C TYR A 147 5.31 -5.93 4.80
N TYR A 148 5.25 -4.75 5.42
CA TYR A 148 4.32 -4.53 6.53
C TYR A 148 2.86 -4.48 6.09
N GLY A 149 2.57 -3.98 4.89
CA GLY A 149 1.23 -4.04 4.32
C GLY A 149 0.80 -5.49 4.06
N ALA A 150 1.64 -6.30 3.43
CA ALA A 150 1.38 -7.72 3.20
C ALA A 150 1.29 -8.51 4.52
N PHE A 151 2.11 -8.18 5.52
CA PHE A 151 2.04 -8.80 6.84
C PHE A 151 0.73 -8.49 7.57
N TRP A 152 0.25 -7.25 7.48
CA TRP A 152 -1.09 -6.89 7.96
C TRP A 152 -2.18 -7.68 7.24
N ILE A 153 -2.11 -7.78 5.91
CA ILE A 153 -3.03 -8.57 5.08
C ILE A 153 -3.09 -10.03 5.56
N LYS A 154 -1.92 -10.65 5.78
CA LYS A 154 -1.80 -12.01 6.32
C LYS A 154 -2.52 -12.14 7.66
N LYS A 155 -2.25 -11.23 8.60
CA LYS A 155 -2.87 -11.25 9.93
C LYS A 155 -4.39 -11.09 9.88
N MET A 156 -4.90 -10.21 9.04
CA MET A 156 -6.32 -9.84 9.06
C MET A 156 -7.21 -10.80 8.29
N TYR A 157 -6.74 -11.30 7.14
CA TYR A 157 -7.56 -12.15 6.28
C TYR A 157 -6.75 -13.14 5.43
N GLY A 158 -5.52 -13.48 5.85
CA GLY A 158 -4.68 -14.48 5.18
C GLY A 158 -5.37 -15.85 5.02
N THR A 159 -6.19 -16.25 5.99
CA THR A 159 -6.97 -17.50 5.90
C THR A 159 -7.96 -17.53 4.73
N TYR A 160 -8.48 -16.37 4.29
CA TYR A 160 -9.32 -16.30 3.08
C TYR A 160 -8.49 -16.46 1.82
N LEU A 161 -7.27 -15.93 1.83
CA LEU A 161 -6.32 -16.05 0.72
C LEU A 161 -5.86 -17.50 0.55
N GLU A 162 -5.51 -18.19 1.64
CA GLU A 162 -5.20 -19.63 1.67
C GLU A 162 -6.35 -20.47 1.11
N GLN A 163 -7.59 -20.13 1.45
CA GLN A 163 -8.80 -20.80 0.96
C GLN A 163 -9.21 -20.37 -0.45
N LYS A 164 -8.42 -19.53 -1.13
CA LYS A 164 -8.72 -18.96 -2.46
C LYS A 164 -10.05 -18.19 -2.51
N LYS A 165 -10.52 -17.67 -1.37
CA LYS A 165 -11.72 -16.83 -1.22
C LYS A 165 -11.42 -15.36 -1.54
N PHE A 166 -10.88 -15.12 -2.74
CA PHE A 166 -10.38 -13.79 -3.14
C PHE A 166 -11.45 -12.70 -3.18
N LYS A 167 -12.70 -13.06 -3.50
CA LYS A 167 -13.84 -12.12 -3.44
C LYS A 167 -14.04 -11.55 -2.04
N ASP A 168 -14.01 -12.42 -1.04
CA ASP A 168 -14.12 -12.02 0.36
C ASP A 168 -12.93 -11.20 0.79
N ALA A 169 -11.71 -11.62 0.41
CA ALA A 169 -10.49 -10.89 0.75
C ALA A 169 -10.48 -9.45 0.20
N PHE A 170 -10.82 -9.24 -1.08
CA PHE A 170 -10.93 -7.89 -1.64
C PHE A 170 -12.02 -7.05 -0.94
N HIS A 171 -13.16 -7.67 -0.63
CA HIS A 171 -14.25 -6.94 0.04
C HIS A 171 -13.89 -6.57 1.48
N LEU A 172 -13.21 -7.49 2.19
CA LEU A 172 -12.68 -7.27 3.54
C LEU A 172 -11.69 -6.12 3.55
N HIS A 173 -10.76 -6.08 2.59
CA HIS A 173 -9.82 -4.96 2.48
C HIS A 173 -10.55 -3.62 2.29
N ASN A 174 -11.49 -3.57 1.35
CA ASN A 174 -12.18 -2.33 0.98
C ASN A 174 -13.22 -1.85 2.00
N THR A 175 -13.80 -2.75 2.81
CA THR A 175 -14.98 -2.42 3.65
C THR A 175 -14.88 -2.89 5.10
N GLY A 176 -13.90 -3.73 5.44
CA GLY A 176 -13.87 -4.46 6.71
C GLY A 176 -14.90 -5.61 6.81
N GLN A 177 -15.66 -5.90 5.74
CA GLN A 177 -16.72 -6.92 5.74
C GLN A 177 -16.52 -7.95 4.62
N LYS A 178 -17.00 -9.17 4.84
CA LYS A 178 -17.01 -10.22 3.79
C LYS A 178 -17.93 -9.83 2.64
N TYR A 179 -17.73 -10.46 1.47
CA TYR A 179 -18.63 -10.27 0.36
C TYR A 179 -20.02 -10.85 0.74
N PRO A 180 -21.14 -10.16 0.44
CA PRO A 180 -22.44 -10.65 0.86
C PRO A 180 -22.78 -11.97 0.15
N LYS A 181 -23.40 -12.90 0.89
CA LYS A 181 -23.96 -14.14 0.33
C LYS A 181 -25.19 -13.87 -0.53
N TYR A 182 -25.97 -12.86 -0.17
CA TYR A 182 -27.22 -12.48 -0.83
C TYR A 182 -27.26 -10.96 -1.03
N GLY A 183 -27.74 -10.53 -2.19
CA GLY A 183 -27.86 -9.11 -2.53
C GLY A 183 -26.54 -8.46 -2.95
N PRO A 184 -26.59 -7.18 -3.36
CA PRO A 184 -25.41 -6.46 -3.86
C PRO A 184 -24.42 -6.10 -2.74
N PRO A 185 -23.11 -6.03 -3.03
CA PRO A 185 -22.11 -5.59 -2.06
C PRO A 185 -22.32 -4.15 -1.61
N LYS A 186 -22.27 -3.91 -0.31
CA LYS A 186 -22.29 -2.57 0.27
C LYS A 186 -20.89 -1.97 0.19
N THR A 187 -20.61 -1.30 -0.93
CA THR A 187 -19.34 -0.63 -1.19
C THR A 187 -19.57 0.64 -1.99
N HIS A 188 -18.69 1.63 -1.81
CA HIS A 188 -18.66 2.83 -2.65
C HIS A 188 -18.40 2.49 -4.12
N ASN A 189 -17.58 1.47 -4.40
CA ASN A 189 -17.24 1.06 -5.75
C ASN A 189 -17.63 -0.39 -6.00
N LYS A 190 -18.78 -0.60 -6.65
CA LYS A 190 -19.29 -1.94 -7.03
C LYS A 190 -18.35 -2.73 -7.94
N ARG A 191 -17.42 -2.05 -8.64
CA ARG A 191 -16.43 -2.68 -9.53
C ARG A 191 -15.13 -3.04 -8.81
N TYR A 192 -14.94 -2.68 -7.54
CA TYR A 192 -13.70 -2.94 -6.81
C TYR A 192 -13.31 -4.43 -6.85
N VAL A 193 -14.22 -5.32 -6.42
CA VAL A 193 -13.96 -6.77 -6.39
C VAL A 193 -13.82 -7.36 -7.80
N PRO A 194 -14.74 -7.13 -8.77
CA PRO A 194 -14.54 -7.61 -10.14
C PRO A 194 -13.23 -7.15 -10.79
N LYS A 195 -12.83 -5.90 -10.55
CA LYS A 195 -11.59 -5.32 -11.08
C LYS A 195 -10.35 -5.98 -10.45
N GLY A 196 -10.36 -6.21 -9.14
CA GLY A 196 -9.30 -6.96 -8.45
C GLY A 196 -9.09 -8.36 -9.00
N LEU A 197 -10.18 -9.12 -9.17
CA LEU A 197 -10.09 -10.46 -9.77
C LEU A 197 -9.58 -10.44 -11.22
N LYS A 198 -9.95 -9.41 -11.99
CA LYS A 198 -9.41 -9.23 -13.35
C LYS A 198 -7.90 -8.99 -13.29
N TYR A 199 -7.44 -8.10 -12.41
CA TYR A 199 -6.02 -7.83 -12.25
C TYR A 199 -5.23 -9.05 -11.79
N MET A 200 -5.76 -9.86 -10.87
CA MET A 200 -5.10 -11.10 -10.45
C MET A 200 -4.76 -12.00 -11.63
N LYS A 201 -5.71 -12.23 -12.54
CA LYS A 201 -5.49 -13.05 -13.75
C LYS A 201 -4.39 -12.47 -14.65
N GLN A 202 -4.28 -11.14 -14.72
CA GLN A 202 -3.24 -10.49 -15.52
C GLN A 202 -1.86 -10.65 -14.87
N PHE A 203 -1.76 -10.49 -13.55
CA PHE A 203 -0.50 -10.68 -12.83
C PHE A 203 -0.08 -12.14 -12.73
N GLU A 204 -1.00 -13.08 -12.59
CA GLU A 204 -0.72 -14.52 -12.65
C GLU A 204 0.02 -14.89 -13.95
N LYS A 205 -0.45 -14.35 -15.08
CA LYS A 205 0.20 -14.51 -16.39
C LYS A 205 1.61 -13.93 -16.40
N LEU A 206 1.79 -12.68 -15.94
CA LEU A 206 3.10 -12.02 -15.90
C LEU A 206 4.10 -12.74 -14.99
N ILE A 207 3.65 -13.26 -13.85
CA ILE A 207 4.47 -14.06 -12.94
C ILE A 207 4.93 -15.35 -13.63
N ALA A 208 4.02 -16.07 -14.30
CA ALA A 208 4.37 -17.28 -15.03
C ALA A 208 5.39 -17.03 -16.16
N GLU A 209 5.22 -15.93 -16.90
CA GLU A 209 6.16 -15.50 -17.95
C GLU A 209 7.54 -15.18 -17.36
N SER A 210 7.59 -14.43 -16.25
CA SER A 210 8.85 -14.07 -15.60
C SER A 210 9.66 -15.28 -15.10
N LYS A 211 9.00 -16.33 -14.63
CA LYS A 211 9.66 -17.59 -14.20
C LYS A 211 10.25 -18.35 -15.38
N THR A 212 9.57 -18.33 -16.53
CA THR A 212 10.00 -19.02 -17.76
C THR A 212 11.21 -18.33 -18.39
N ASP A 213 11.32 -17.01 -18.28
CA ASP A 213 12.47 -16.26 -18.78
C ASP A 213 13.72 -16.42 -17.90
N SER A 214 13.54 -16.54 -16.59
CA SER A 214 14.65 -16.85 -15.66
C SER A 214 15.23 -18.24 -15.90
N SER A 215 14.40 -19.26 -16.16
CA SER A 215 14.87 -20.63 -16.41
C SER A 215 15.56 -20.84 -17.77
N LYS A 216 15.54 -19.85 -18.67
CA LYS A 216 16.26 -19.88 -19.95
C LYS A 216 17.64 -19.23 -19.88
N LYS A 217 17.96 -18.56 -18.78
CA LYS A 217 19.23 -17.84 -18.56
C LYS A 217 20.22 -18.63 -17.69
N GLU A 218 19.79 -19.76 -17.14
CA GLU A 218 20.62 -20.75 -16.45
C GLU A 218 20.97 -21.90 -17.40
#